data_AF-A0A919MRV6-F1
#
_entry.id   AF-A0A919MRV6-F1
#
_cell.length_a   1.000
_cell.length_b   1.000
_cell.length_c   1.000
_cell.angle_alpha   90.00
_cell.angle_beta   90.00
_cell.angle_gamma   90.00
#
_symmetry.space_group_name_H-M   'P 1'
#
loop_
_entity.id
_entity.type
_entity.pdbx_description
1 polymer ?
#
loop_
_entity_poly.entity_id
_entity_poly.type
_entity_poly.pdbx_seq_one_letter_code
_entity_poly.pdbx_strand_id
1 'polypeptide(L)'
;MSTGIAATPSTTVTPAGPGTARATLIATLLSLASLAVAVVVLWQPWGERDALGYADIAPHRDAAWLGTLVDGLAFAVVGVTLGLAVCILAPKRGSTPAAIGAVATGLGGIAFGTGMFSFGALAWFATDTSTLPAAAGTALMSRVEGAPGHLMAVQMTGFLLFTVGSLILMAALWRARSVPRWLPVAFLVLTVALFALSGVALNVVEAAQFLLLPVIGFYLVRAGGRTAT
;
A
#
# COMPACT_ATOMS: atom_id res chain seq x y z
N MET A 1 11.55 50.22 -43.21
CA MET A 1 11.25 49.63 -41.90
C MET A 1 10.70 48.23 -42.14
N SER A 2 11.49 47.19 -41.88
CA SER A 2 11.06 45.79 -42.04
C SER A 2 10.96 45.18 -40.64
N THR A 3 9.74 44.89 -40.21
CA THR A 3 9.43 44.21 -38.94
C THR A 3 9.71 42.72 -39.10
N GLY A 4 10.83 42.27 -38.53
CA GLY A 4 11.15 40.85 -38.41
C GLY A 4 10.22 40.17 -37.40
N ILE A 5 9.40 39.23 -37.88
CA ILE A 5 8.58 38.36 -37.03
C ILE A 5 9.53 37.37 -36.34
N ALA A 6 9.66 37.50 -35.02
CA ALA A 6 10.44 36.57 -34.21
C ALA A 6 9.77 35.19 -34.24
N ALA A 7 10.50 34.18 -34.73
CA ALA A 7 10.04 32.80 -34.74
C ALA A 7 9.92 32.29 -33.30
N THR A 8 8.71 31.87 -32.93
CA THR A 8 8.44 31.22 -31.65
C THR A 8 9.21 29.90 -31.58
N PRO A 9 10.03 29.65 -30.54
CA PRO A 9 10.72 28.38 -30.42
C PRO A 9 9.70 27.26 -30.22
N SER A 10 9.65 26.34 -31.19
CA SER A 10 8.89 25.10 -31.06
C SER A 10 9.56 24.22 -30.02
N THR A 11 8.94 24.09 -28.83
CA THR A 11 9.33 23.10 -27.83
C THR A 11 9.04 21.70 -28.37
N THR A 12 10.04 21.08 -28.97
CA THR A 12 9.97 19.67 -29.35
C THR A 12 9.97 18.82 -28.08
N VAL A 13 8.82 18.27 -27.72
CA VAL A 13 8.72 17.30 -26.62
C VAL A 13 9.41 16.03 -27.07
N THR A 14 10.63 15.78 -26.61
CA THR A 14 11.32 14.51 -26.85
C THR A 14 10.57 13.41 -26.10
N PRO A 15 10.13 12.33 -26.78
CA PRO A 15 9.45 11.23 -26.13
C PRO A 15 10.38 10.59 -25.08
N ALA A 16 9.82 10.31 -23.90
CA ALA A 16 10.55 9.67 -22.82
C ALA A 16 11.05 8.28 -23.27
N GLY A 17 12.31 7.96 -22.99
CA GLY A 17 12.86 6.63 -23.26
C GLY A 17 12.09 5.53 -22.51
N PRO A 18 12.10 4.27 -22.99
CA PRO A 18 11.34 3.17 -22.39
C PRO A 18 11.59 2.96 -20.89
N GLY A 19 12.82 3.22 -20.41
CA GLY A 19 13.18 3.15 -18.99
C GLY A 19 12.48 4.20 -18.13
N THR A 20 12.32 5.42 -18.66
CA THR A 20 11.64 6.53 -17.98
C THR A 20 10.14 6.27 -17.89
N ALA A 21 9.51 5.77 -18.95
CA ALA A 21 8.08 5.43 -18.95
C ALA A 21 7.74 4.35 -17.90
N ARG A 22 8.55 3.29 -17.81
CA ARG A 22 8.40 2.23 -16.81
C ARG A 22 8.56 2.78 -15.38
N ALA A 23 9.57 3.61 -15.13
CA ALA A 23 9.80 4.23 -13.84
C ALA A 23 8.61 5.12 -13.41
N THR A 24 8.09 5.93 -14.33
CA THR A 24 6.90 6.77 -14.10
C THR A 24 5.68 5.93 -13.77
N LEU A 25 5.40 4.87 -14.54
CA LEU A 25 4.25 3.99 -14.27
C LEU A 25 4.31 3.37 -12.87
N ILE A 26 5.47 2.81 -12.49
CA ILE A 26 5.65 2.20 -11.16
C ILE A 26 5.48 3.24 -10.06
N ALA A 27 6.08 4.43 -10.22
CA ALA A 27 5.97 5.51 -9.24
C ALA A 27 4.52 6.00 -9.09
N THR A 28 3.78 6.14 -10.19
CA THR A 28 2.37 6.53 -10.19
C THR A 28 1.51 5.49 -9.48
N LEU A 29 1.65 4.21 -9.82
CA LEU A 29 0.89 3.13 -9.19
C LEU A 29 1.19 3.02 -7.69
N LEU A 30 2.47 3.11 -7.30
CA LEU A 30 2.88 3.12 -5.90
C LEU A 30 2.25 4.30 -5.15
N SER A 31 2.25 5.48 -5.75
CA SER A 31 1.73 6.71 -5.11
C SER A 31 0.21 6.68 -4.98
N LEU A 32 -0.50 6.28 -6.02
CA LEU A 32 -1.97 6.19 -5.98
C LEU A 32 -2.44 5.10 -5.01
N ALA A 33 -1.81 3.94 -5.03
CA ALA A 33 -2.17 2.85 -4.13
C ALA A 33 -1.84 3.17 -2.68
N SER A 34 -0.66 3.75 -2.39
CA SER A 34 -0.34 4.18 -1.03
C SER A 34 -1.25 5.28 -0.51
N LEU A 35 -1.64 6.24 -1.36
CA LEU A 35 -2.64 7.24 -1.01
C LEU A 35 -4.00 6.61 -0.73
N ALA A 36 -4.44 5.64 -1.54
CA ALA A 36 -5.70 4.94 -1.32
C ALA A 36 -5.72 4.22 0.03
N VAL A 37 -4.65 3.48 0.37
CA VAL A 37 -4.53 2.85 1.71
C VAL A 37 -4.60 3.91 2.80
N ALA A 38 -3.79 4.98 2.71
CA ALA A 38 -3.76 6.06 3.70
C ALA A 38 -5.14 6.73 3.89
N VAL A 39 -5.91 6.92 2.81
CA VAL A 39 -7.26 7.46 2.89
C VAL A 39 -8.21 6.47 3.57
N VAL A 40 -8.17 5.19 3.21
CA VAL A 40 -9.07 4.20 3.80
C VAL A 40 -8.82 4.04 5.30
N VAL A 41 -7.56 3.96 5.74
CA VAL A 41 -7.25 3.81 7.17
C VAL A 41 -7.63 5.05 8.00
N LEU A 42 -7.65 6.24 7.39
CA LEU A 42 -8.11 7.47 8.05
C LEU A 42 -9.64 7.66 8.00
N TRP A 43 -10.31 7.07 7.02
CA TRP A 43 -11.73 7.30 6.78
C TRP A 43 -12.66 6.45 7.65
N GLN A 44 -12.30 5.17 7.89
CA GLN A 44 -13.05 4.11 8.60
C GLN A 44 -14.33 4.57 9.36
N PRO A 45 -15.49 4.74 8.68
CA PRO A 45 -16.71 5.20 9.33
C PRO A 45 -17.30 4.19 10.33
N TRP A 46 -16.86 2.94 10.29
CA TRP A 46 -17.27 1.85 11.19
C TRP A 46 -16.47 1.79 12.50
N GLY A 47 -15.63 2.80 12.80
CA GLY A 47 -14.90 2.90 14.06
C GLY A 47 -13.49 2.32 14.01
N GLU A 48 -13.01 1.80 15.14
CA GLU A 48 -11.65 1.25 15.25
C GLU A 48 -11.47 0.02 14.37
N ARG A 49 -10.24 -0.19 13.86
CA ARG A 49 -9.92 -1.32 12.96
C ARG A 49 -10.16 -2.70 13.59
N ASP A 50 -10.15 -2.76 14.92
CA ASP A 50 -10.38 -3.99 15.69
C ASP A 50 -11.87 -4.17 16.08
N ALA A 51 -12.72 -3.16 15.83
CA ALA A 51 -14.16 -3.20 16.04
C ALA A 51 -14.85 -3.77 14.78
N LEU A 52 -14.77 -5.10 14.63
CA LEU A 52 -15.30 -5.83 13.49
C LEU A 52 -16.68 -6.46 13.77
N GLY A 53 -17.39 -5.94 14.77
CA GLY A 53 -18.66 -6.46 15.24
C GLY A 53 -19.80 -6.18 14.28
N TYR A 54 -20.85 -6.99 14.38
CA TYR A 54 -22.07 -6.80 13.58
C TYR A 54 -22.65 -5.38 13.78
N ALA A 55 -22.70 -4.90 15.02
CA ALA A 55 -23.27 -3.59 15.34
C ALA A 55 -22.47 -2.42 14.75
N ASP A 56 -21.16 -2.58 14.58
CA ASP A 56 -20.26 -1.55 14.04
C ASP A 56 -20.32 -1.52 12.51
N ILE A 57 -20.38 -2.70 11.88
CA ILE A 57 -20.37 -2.83 10.42
C ILE A 57 -21.75 -2.63 9.80
N ALA A 58 -22.84 -3.15 10.40
CA ALA A 58 -24.17 -3.14 9.78
C ALA A 58 -24.66 -1.74 9.36
N PRO A 59 -24.48 -0.66 10.16
CA PRO A 59 -24.87 0.69 9.76
C PRO A 59 -24.05 1.25 8.58
N HIS A 60 -22.85 0.71 8.35
CA HIS A 60 -21.87 1.20 7.38
C HIS A 60 -21.49 0.15 6.33
N ARG A 61 -22.30 -0.88 6.16
CA ARG A 61 -22.00 -2.10 5.40
C ARG A 61 -21.38 -1.82 4.02
N ASP A 62 -22.00 -0.95 3.22
CA ASP A 62 -21.51 -0.67 1.86
C ASP A 62 -20.20 0.10 1.85
N ALA A 63 -20.01 0.99 2.83
CA ALA A 63 -18.74 1.70 3.04
C ALA A 63 -17.64 0.75 3.51
N ALA A 64 -17.95 -0.19 4.41
CA ALA A 64 -17.02 -1.22 4.89
C ALA A 64 -16.59 -2.16 3.75
N TRP A 65 -17.54 -2.59 2.91
CA TRP A 65 -17.23 -3.37 1.71
C TRP A 65 -16.32 -2.60 0.74
N LEU A 66 -16.69 -1.37 0.39
CA LEU A 66 -15.89 -0.57 -0.52
C LEU A 66 -14.49 -0.29 0.06
N GLY A 67 -14.41 0.04 1.33
CA GLY A 67 -13.16 0.30 2.04
C GLY A 67 -12.24 -0.92 2.04
N THR A 68 -12.76 -2.09 2.43
CA THR A 68 -11.98 -3.34 2.43
C THR A 68 -11.53 -3.78 1.03
N LEU A 69 -12.36 -3.56 0.02
CA LEU A 69 -12.01 -3.81 -1.39
C LEU A 69 -10.87 -2.89 -1.87
N VAL A 70 -11.01 -1.58 -1.64
CA VAL A 70 -10.01 -0.59 -2.03
C VAL A 70 -8.70 -0.82 -1.28
N ASP A 71 -8.76 -1.02 0.04
CA ASP A 71 -7.59 -1.27 0.87
C ASP A 71 -6.86 -2.54 0.43
N GLY A 72 -7.58 -3.65 0.29
CA GLY A 72 -6.98 -4.92 -0.11
C GLY A 72 -6.29 -4.86 -1.48
N LEU A 73 -6.95 -4.25 -2.48
CA LEU A 73 -6.37 -4.07 -3.82
C LEU A 73 -5.16 -3.12 -3.78
N ALA A 74 -5.30 -1.98 -3.11
CA ALA A 74 -4.24 -0.99 -3.02
C ALA A 74 -3.01 -1.54 -2.31
N PHE A 75 -3.19 -2.29 -1.21
CA PHE A 75 -2.10 -2.92 -0.48
C PHE A 75 -1.33 -3.94 -1.33
N ALA A 76 -2.03 -4.74 -2.14
CA ALA A 76 -1.39 -5.65 -3.10
C ALA A 76 -0.58 -4.90 -4.17
N VAL A 77 -1.14 -3.80 -4.72
CA VAL A 77 -0.45 -2.94 -5.69
C VAL A 77 0.79 -2.30 -5.05
N VAL A 78 0.70 -1.80 -3.82
CA VAL A 78 1.85 -1.26 -3.08
C VAL A 78 2.94 -2.32 -2.96
N GLY A 79 2.59 -3.54 -2.57
CA GLY A 79 3.60 -4.59 -2.34
C GLY A 79 4.42 -4.91 -3.59
N VAL A 80 3.74 -5.04 -4.73
CA VAL A 80 4.39 -5.29 -6.02
C VAL A 80 5.20 -4.08 -6.49
N THR A 81 4.59 -2.89 -6.47
CA THR A 81 5.22 -1.67 -7.02
C THR A 81 6.39 -1.18 -6.18
N LEU A 82 6.32 -1.30 -4.84
CA LEU A 82 7.43 -1.03 -3.95
C LEU A 82 8.61 -1.97 -4.21
N GLY A 83 8.34 -3.28 -4.33
CA GLY A 83 9.35 -4.27 -4.68
C GLY A 83 10.06 -3.94 -6.00
N LEU A 84 9.29 -3.65 -7.05
CA LEU A 84 9.83 -3.26 -8.35
C LEU A 84 10.64 -1.96 -8.27
N ALA A 85 10.14 -0.94 -7.57
CA ALA A 85 10.82 0.34 -7.40
C ALA A 85 12.20 0.16 -6.76
N VAL A 86 12.28 -0.64 -5.68
CA VAL A 86 13.53 -0.87 -4.96
C VAL A 86 14.50 -1.74 -5.75
N CYS A 87 14.02 -2.75 -6.48
CA CYS A 87 14.86 -3.52 -7.40
C CYS A 87 15.52 -2.64 -8.46
N ILE A 88 14.81 -1.64 -8.99
CA ILE A 88 15.37 -0.67 -9.96
C ILE A 88 16.36 0.28 -9.27
N LEU A 89 16.05 0.74 -8.06
CA LEU A 89 16.90 1.67 -7.31
C LEU A 89 18.15 1.02 -6.72
N ALA A 90 18.21 -0.31 -6.54
CA ALA A 90 19.33 -1.03 -5.93
C ALA A 90 20.01 -2.06 -6.86
N PRO A 91 20.47 -1.68 -8.07
CA PRO A 91 20.92 -2.64 -9.10
C PRO A 91 22.26 -3.34 -8.79
N LYS A 92 23.07 -2.79 -7.88
CA LYS A 92 24.39 -3.34 -7.50
C LYS A 92 24.40 -3.74 -6.02
N ARG A 93 24.82 -2.82 -5.16
CA ARG A 93 24.85 -3.03 -3.71
C ARG A 93 23.41 -3.07 -3.20
N GLY A 94 22.94 -4.26 -2.83
CA GLY A 94 21.58 -4.46 -2.34
C GLY A 94 20.64 -5.17 -3.32
N SER A 95 21.11 -5.65 -4.47
CA SER A 95 20.25 -6.36 -5.44
C SER A 95 19.64 -7.64 -4.88
N THR A 96 20.43 -8.48 -4.19
CA THR A 96 19.94 -9.70 -3.55
C THR A 96 18.87 -9.44 -2.49
N PRO A 97 19.10 -8.57 -1.47
CA PRO A 97 18.04 -8.25 -0.51
C PRO A 97 16.85 -7.55 -1.20
N ALA A 98 17.06 -6.71 -2.23
CA ALA A 98 15.96 -6.11 -2.97
C ALA A 98 15.07 -7.19 -3.63
N ALA A 99 15.65 -8.21 -4.26
CA ALA A 99 14.89 -9.29 -4.87
C ALA A 99 14.11 -10.11 -3.83
N ILE A 100 14.76 -10.51 -2.73
CA ILE A 100 14.11 -11.25 -1.63
C ILE A 100 12.97 -10.42 -1.03
N GLY A 101 13.25 -9.16 -0.71
CA GLY A 101 12.26 -8.23 -0.18
C GLY A 101 11.11 -7.99 -1.15
N ALA A 102 11.37 -7.92 -2.46
CA ALA A 102 10.33 -7.70 -3.46
C ALA A 102 9.37 -8.89 -3.56
N VAL A 103 9.91 -10.12 -3.54
CA VAL A 103 9.08 -11.33 -3.52
C VAL A 103 8.26 -11.40 -2.24
N ALA A 104 8.89 -11.20 -1.08
CA ALA A 104 8.20 -11.21 0.21
C ALA A 104 7.10 -10.12 0.28
N THR A 105 7.42 -8.88 -0.10
CA THR A 105 6.47 -7.75 -0.06
C THR A 105 5.32 -7.96 -1.04
N GLY A 106 5.60 -8.44 -2.26
CA GLY A 106 4.57 -8.73 -3.25
C GLY A 106 3.62 -9.84 -2.81
N LEU A 107 4.16 -10.99 -2.37
CA LEU A 107 3.34 -12.10 -1.88
C LEU A 107 2.57 -11.72 -0.60
N GLY A 108 3.21 -11.01 0.31
CA GLY A 108 2.58 -10.52 1.53
C GLY A 108 1.42 -9.58 1.23
N GLY A 109 1.62 -8.64 0.30
CA GLY A 109 0.57 -7.71 -0.11
C GLY A 109 -0.63 -8.39 -0.77
N ILE A 110 -0.39 -9.37 -1.64
CA ILE A 110 -1.45 -10.16 -2.28
C ILE A 110 -2.21 -11.00 -1.26
N ALA A 111 -1.51 -11.67 -0.35
CA ALA A 111 -2.14 -12.50 0.68
C ALA A 111 -2.96 -11.65 1.66
N PHE A 112 -2.43 -10.49 2.06
CA PHE A 112 -3.16 -9.51 2.86
C PHE A 112 -4.41 -9.01 2.15
N GLY A 113 -4.28 -8.58 0.89
CA GLY A 113 -5.40 -8.08 0.10
C GLY A 113 -6.50 -9.11 -0.12
N THR A 114 -6.12 -10.37 -0.28
CA THR A 114 -7.08 -11.49 -0.36
C THR A 114 -7.86 -11.64 0.95
N GLY A 115 -7.18 -11.58 2.09
CA GLY A 115 -7.83 -11.62 3.40
C GLY A 115 -8.82 -10.47 3.64
N MET A 116 -8.41 -9.25 3.28
CA MET A 116 -9.29 -8.06 3.35
C MET A 116 -10.55 -8.23 2.49
N PHE A 117 -10.40 -8.73 1.26
CA PHE A 117 -11.52 -9.01 0.38
C PHE A 117 -12.44 -10.11 0.96
N SER A 118 -11.87 -11.20 1.46
CA SER A 118 -12.64 -12.29 2.08
C SER A 118 -13.42 -11.83 3.29
N PHE A 119 -12.83 -11.01 4.16
CA PHE A 119 -13.54 -10.42 5.29
C PHE A 119 -14.61 -9.43 4.85
N GLY A 120 -14.30 -8.53 3.92
CA GLY A 120 -15.26 -7.56 3.38
C GLY A 120 -16.50 -8.25 2.81
N ALA A 121 -16.30 -9.31 2.01
CA ALA A 121 -17.40 -10.08 1.42
C ALA A 121 -18.22 -10.78 2.51
N LEU A 122 -17.56 -11.45 3.47
CA LEU A 122 -18.23 -12.11 4.58
C LEU A 122 -19.07 -11.12 5.38
N ALA A 123 -18.49 -10.00 5.80
CA ALA A 123 -19.13 -8.98 6.62
C ALA A 123 -20.32 -8.35 5.88
N TRP A 124 -20.20 -8.12 4.57
CA TRP A 124 -21.30 -7.59 3.76
C TRP A 124 -22.52 -8.52 3.73
N PHE A 125 -22.31 -9.81 3.47
CA PHE A 125 -23.41 -10.79 3.48
C PHE A 125 -23.93 -11.06 4.89
N ALA A 126 -23.06 -11.11 5.89
CA ALA A 126 -23.44 -11.35 7.29
C ALA A 126 -24.32 -10.23 7.84
N THR A 127 -24.12 -8.99 7.39
CA THR A 127 -24.90 -7.82 7.81
C THR A 127 -26.12 -7.55 6.93
N ASP A 128 -26.36 -8.34 5.89
CA ASP A 128 -27.52 -8.20 5.03
C ASP A 128 -28.76 -8.95 5.53
N THR A 129 -29.71 -8.21 6.09
CA THR A 129 -30.97 -8.77 6.60
C THR A 129 -31.88 -9.36 5.52
N SER A 130 -31.65 -9.03 4.25
CA SER A 130 -32.37 -9.67 3.14
C SER A 130 -31.84 -11.07 2.82
N THR A 131 -30.57 -11.35 3.17
CA THR A 131 -29.89 -12.62 2.97
C THR A 131 -29.88 -13.48 4.24
N LEU A 132 -29.61 -12.88 5.40
CA LEU A 132 -29.46 -13.56 6.69
C LEU A 132 -30.23 -12.82 7.80
N PRO A 133 -31.01 -13.51 8.66
CA PRO A 133 -31.59 -12.87 9.84
C PRO A 133 -30.52 -12.21 10.73
N ALA A 134 -30.80 -11.03 11.28
CA ALA A 134 -29.82 -10.25 12.07
C ALA A 134 -29.18 -11.05 13.23
N ALA A 135 -29.96 -11.90 13.91
CA ALA A 135 -29.44 -12.78 14.96
C ALA A 135 -28.42 -13.79 14.44
N ALA A 136 -28.63 -14.36 13.25
CA ALA A 136 -27.70 -15.30 12.62
C ALA A 136 -26.44 -14.57 12.15
N GLY A 137 -26.57 -13.39 11.55
CA GLY A 137 -25.45 -12.53 11.17
C GLY A 137 -24.59 -12.13 12.37
N THR A 138 -25.23 -11.74 13.48
CA THR A 138 -24.55 -11.40 14.75
C THR A 138 -23.79 -12.60 15.30
N ALA A 139 -24.41 -13.77 15.34
CA ALA A 139 -23.76 -14.99 15.80
C ALA A 139 -22.56 -15.39 14.92
N LEU A 140 -22.67 -15.22 13.60
CA LEU A 140 -21.58 -15.47 12.67
C LEU A 140 -20.39 -14.53 12.90
N MET A 141 -20.63 -13.22 12.97
CA MET A 141 -19.57 -12.22 13.21
C MET A 141 -18.91 -12.44 14.57
N SER A 142 -19.69 -12.72 15.62
CA SER A 142 -19.15 -13.05 16.95
C SER A 142 -18.31 -14.33 16.93
N ARG A 143 -18.67 -15.32 16.11
CA ARG A 143 -17.85 -16.53 15.95
C ARG A 143 -16.53 -16.25 15.24
N VAL A 144 -16.53 -15.36 14.25
CA VAL A 144 -15.32 -14.91 13.55
C VAL A 144 -14.39 -14.19 14.53
N GLU A 145 -14.92 -13.26 15.32
CA GLU A 145 -14.16 -12.54 16.37
C GLU A 145 -13.60 -13.50 17.43
N GLY A 146 -14.36 -14.51 17.83
CA GLY A 146 -13.91 -15.53 18.79
C GLY A 146 -12.93 -16.55 18.21
N ALA A 147 -12.69 -16.57 16.90
CA ALA A 147 -11.79 -17.50 16.24
C ALA A 147 -11.10 -16.88 15.00
N PRO A 148 -10.41 -15.74 15.17
CA PRO A 148 -9.99 -14.89 14.04
C PRO A 148 -9.00 -15.62 13.12
N GLY A 149 -8.25 -16.59 13.64
CA GLY A 149 -7.31 -17.39 12.84
C GLY A 149 -7.95 -18.11 11.64
N HIS A 150 -9.23 -18.47 11.67
CA HIS A 150 -9.85 -19.18 10.54
C HIS A 150 -10.08 -18.29 9.32
N LEU A 151 -10.32 -17.00 9.54
CA LEU A 151 -10.57 -16.03 8.47
C LEU A 151 -9.33 -15.17 8.20
N MET A 152 -8.62 -14.80 9.25
CA MET A 152 -7.55 -13.80 9.24
C MET A 152 -6.15 -14.40 9.22
N ALA A 153 -5.95 -15.71 9.38
CA ALA A 153 -4.58 -16.26 9.38
C ALA A 153 -3.81 -15.94 8.08
N VAL A 154 -4.47 -16.05 6.92
CA VAL A 154 -3.86 -15.69 5.63
C VAL A 154 -3.55 -14.20 5.58
N GLN A 155 -4.47 -13.36 6.05
CA GLN A 155 -4.29 -11.92 6.11
C GLN A 155 -3.12 -11.53 7.02
N MET A 156 -3.09 -12.04 8.25
CA MET A 156 -2.05 -11.78 9.26
C MET A 156 -0.70 -12.26 8.75
N THR A 157 -0.64 -13.45 8.14
CA THR A 157 0.58 -13.96 7.52
C THR A 157 1.03 -13.05 6.38
N GLY A 158 0.09 -12.58 5.55
CA GLY A 158 0.35 -11.62 4.48
C GLY A 158 0.92 -10.30 5.01
N PHE A 159 0.32 -9.74 6.06
CA PHE A 159 0.78 -8.52 6.72
C PHE A 159 2.19 -8.68 7.28
N LEU A 160 2.47 -9.77 7.99
CA LEU A 160 3.79 -10.06 8.53
C LEU A 160 4.84 -10.22 7.43
N LEU A 161 4.51 -10.95 6.37
CA LEU A 161 5.40 -11.16 5.23
C LEU A 161 5.66 -9.84 4.47
N PHE A 162 4.64 -9.01 4.30
CA PHE A 162 4.77 -7.67 3.73
C PHE A 162 5.67 -6.78 4.60
N THR A 163 5.48 -6.81 5.92
CA THR A 163 6.26 -6.03 6.88
C THR A 163 7.73 -6.43 6.82
N VAL A 164 8.03 -7.73 6.94
CA VAL A 164 9.41 -8.23 6.84
C VAL A 164 10.02 -7.91 5.47
N GLY A 165 9.27 -8.14 4.39
CA GLY A 165 9.69 -7.82 3.04
C GLY A 165 10.05 -6.35 2.85
N SER A 166 9.19 -5.43 3.30
CA SER A 166 9.40 -4.00 3.19
C SER A 166 10.59 -3.51 4.01
N LEU A 167 10.84 -4.10 5.20
CA LEU A 167 12.05 -3.82 5.97
C LEU A 167 13.33 -4.28 5.25
N ILE A 168 13.30 -5.45 4.60
CA ILE A 168 14.41 -5.93 3.75
C ILE A 168 14.63 -4.96 2.57
N LEU A 169 13.54 -4.47 1.95
CA LEU A 169 13.61 -3.46 0.88
C LEU A 169 14.23 -2.14 1.39
N MET A 170 13.84 -1.67 2.57
CA MET A 170 14.44 -0.47 3.19
C MET A 170 15.93 -0.67 3.50
N ALA A 171 16.33 -1.86 3.96
CA ALA A 171 17.74 -2.20 4.15
C ALA A 171 18.51 -2.23 2.82
N ALA A 172 17.89 -2.71 1.74
CA ALA A 172 18.48 -2.67 0.39
C ALA A 172 18.70 -1.22 -0.08
N LEU A 173 17.69 -0.36 0.08
CA LEU A 173 17.80 1.08 -0.23
C LEU A 173 18.89 1.77 0.60
N TRP A 174 18.97 1.47 1.89
CA TRP A 174 20.02 1.99 2.78
C TRP A 174 21.42 1.60 2.30
N ARG A 175 21.61 0.34 1.90
CA ARG A 175 22.89 -0.17 1.38
C ARG A 175 23.24 0.41 0.02
N ALA A 176 22.24 0.59 -0.86
CA ALA A 176 22.42 1.15 -2.19
C ALA A 176 22.72 2.66 -2.16
N ARG A 177 22.27 3.37 -1.12
CA ARG A 177 22.36 4.85 -0.98
C ARG A 177 21.66 5.60 -2.12
N SER A 178 20.65 4.97 -2.73
CA SER A 178 19.89 5.54 -3.85
C SER A 178 18.83 6.56 -3.40
N VAL A 179 18.51 6.55 -2.10
CA VAL A 179 17.61 7.49 -1.43
C VAL A 179 18.30 8.05 -0.17
N PRO A 180 17.84 9.19 0.39
CA PRO A 180 18.32 9.68 1.67
C PRO A 180 18.13 8.66 2.79
N ARG A 181 19.11 8.57 3.68
CA ARG A 181 19.12 7.64 4.81
C ARG A 181 17.96 7.83 5.80
N TRP A 182 17.47 9.06 5.94
CA TRP A 182 16.34 9.33 6.82
C TRP A 182 15.08 8.57 6.39
N LEU A 183 14.91 8.25 5.09
CA LEU A 183 13.69 7.63 4.57
C LEU A 183 13.56 6.16 5.03
N PRO A 184 14.55 5.26 4.85
CA PRO A 184 14.54 3.94 5.47
C PRO A 184 14.38 3.96 7.00
N VAL A 185 15.00 4.93 7.67
CA VAL A 185 14.92 5.06 9.15
C VAL A 185 13.52 5.47 9.59
N ALA A 186 12.93 6.47 8.94
CA ALA A 186 11.56 6.88 9.21
C ALA A 186 10.57 5.74 8.98
N PHE A 187 10.73 4.98 7.88
CA PHE A 187 9.91 3.81 7.63
C PHE A 187 10.04 2.76 8.75
N LEU A 188 11.26 2.44 9.18
CA LEU A 188 11.50 1.51 10.30
C LEU A 188 10.84 1.99 11.60
N VAL A 189 10.99 3.28 11.94
CA VAL A 189 10.38 3.86 13.14
C VAL A 189 8.86 3.76 13.09
N LEU A 190 8.24 4.08 11.95
CA LEU A 190 6.80 3.96 11.78
C LEU A 190 6.35 2.49 11.85
N THR A 191 7.11 1.56 11.26
CA THR A 191 6.82 0.12 11.39
C THR A 191 6.85 -0.32 12.85
N VAL A 192 7.83 0.09 13.64
CA VAL A 192 7.88 -0.23 15.08
C VAL A 192 6.70 0.39 15.81
N ALA A 193 6.34 1.63 15.49
CA ALA A 193 5.19 2.31 16.08
C ALA A 193 3.86 1.60 15.77
N LEU A 194 3.69 0.97 14.61
CA LEU A 194 2.50 0.17 14.30
C LEU A 194 2.27 -0.99 15.27
N PHE A 195 3.33 -1.60 15.81
CA PHE A 195 3.19 -2.68 16.78
C PHE A 195 3.06 -2.19 18.22
N ALA A 196 3.28 -0.90 18.47
CA ALA A 196 3.26 -0.31 19.81
C ALA A 196 1.99 0.51 20.09
N LEU A 197 1.22 0.86 19.06
CA LEU A 197 0.05 1.74 19.15
C LEU A 197 -1.24 0.98 18.81
N SER A 198 -2.36 1.57 19.20
CA SER A 198 -3.71 1.06 18.96
C SER A 198 -4.69 2.21 18.69
N GLY A 199 -5.91 1.86 18.25
CA GLY A 199 -6.98 2.81 17.95
C GLY A 199 -6.60 3.86 16.90
N VAL A 200 -7.05 5.10 17.08
CA VAL A 200 -6.82 6.20 16.11
C VAL A 200 -5.32 6.47 15.87
N ALA A 201 -4.48 6.31 16.90
CA ALA A 201 -3.04 6.56 16.76
C ALA A 201 -2.37 5.58 15.78
N LEU A 202 -2.81 4.31 15.79
CA LEU A 202 -2.37 3.29 14.83
C LEU A 202 -2.69 3.72 13.39
N ASN A 203 -3.93 4.13 13.14
CA ASN A 203 -4.39 4.56 11.81
C ASN A 203 -3.58 5.74 11.27
N VAL A 204 -3.25 6.72 12.12
CA VAL A 204 -2.42 7.88 11.74
C VAL A 204 -0.99 7.46 11.40
N VAL A 205 -0.39 6.55 12.17
CA VAL A 205 0.96 6.04 11.91
C VAL A 205 1.01 5.23 10.63
N GLU A 206 -0.01 4.40 10.38
CA GLU A 206 -0.12 3.63 9.15
C GLU A 206 -0.26 4.54 7.93
N ALA A 207 -1.17 5.51 7.99
CA ALA A 207 -1.32 6.51 6.93
C ALA A 207 0.00 7.24 6.66
N ALA A 208 0.69 7.69 7.71
CA ALA A 208 2.00 8.33 7.58
C ALA A 208 3.04 7.40 6.92
N GLN A 209 3.05 6.11 7.26
CA GLN A 209 3.96 5.13 6.67
C GLN A 209 3.71 4.96 5.17
N PHE A 210 2.45 4.83 4.75
CA PHE A 210 2.10 4.73 3.34
C PHE A 210 2.42 6.02 2.57
N LEU A 211 2.20 7.19 3.19
CA LEU A 211 2.52 8.49 2.58
C LEU A 211 4.04 8.75 2.44
N LEU A 212 4.92 7.93 3.04
CA LEU A 212 6.35 7.95 2.73
C LEU A 212 6.69 7.31 1.38
N LEU A 213 5.87 6.38 0.88
CA LEU A 213 6.16 5.60 -0.33
C LEU A 213 6.18 6.43 -1.62
N PRO A 214 5.34 7.47 -1.81
CA PRO A 214 5.49 8.41 -2.93
C PRO A 214 6.88 9.06 -3.02
N VAL A 215 7.56 9.25 -1.89
CA VAL A 215 8.94 9.78 -1.87
C VAL A 215 9.91 8.81 -2.57
N ILE A 216 9.73 7.50 -2.39
CA ILE A 216 10.50 6.48 -3.14
C ILE A 216 10.17 6.55 -4.63
N GLY A 217 8.88 6.71 -4.98
CA GLY A 217 8.45 6.92 -6.36
C GLY A 217 9.11 8.14 -7.02
N PHE A 218 9.23 9.25 -6.30
CA PHE A 218 9.96 10.43 -6.77
C PHE A 218 11.43 10.13 -7.09
N TYR A 219 12.13 9.41 -6.21
CA TYR A 219 13.53 9.01 -6.47
C TYR A 219 13.66 8.03 -7.64
N LEU A 220 12.68 7.15 -7.85
CA LEU A 220 12.63 6.25 -9.00
C LEU A 220 12.54 7.02 -10.32
N VAL A 221 11.63 7.98 -10.44
CA VAL A 221 11.48 8.82 -11.65
C VAL A 221 12.76 9.61 -11.91
N ARG A 222 13.36 10.19 -10.85
CA ARG A 222 14.61 10.94 -10.96
C ARG A 222 15.78 10.07 -11.42
N ALA A 223 15.84 8.81 -11.01
CA ALA A 223 16.86 7.88 -11.47
C ALA A 223 16.67 7.51 -12.95
N GLY A 224 15.44 7.28 -13.41
CA GLY A 224 15.13 6.97 -14.81
C GLY A 224 15.47 8.09 -15.78
N GLY A 225 15.31 9.36 -15.37
CA GLY A 225 15.70 10.52 -16.19
C GLY A 225 17.20 10.66 -16.43
N ARG A 226 18.05 10.16 -15.52
CA ARG A 226 19.52 10.27 -15.63
C ARG A 226 20.14 9.26 -16.61
N THR A 227 19.44 8.19 -16.94
CA THR A 227 19.91 7.17 -17.89
C THR A 227 19.52 7.48 -19.34
N ALA A 228 18.74 8.54 -19.57
CA ALA A 228 18.26 8.95 -20.89
C ALA A 228 19.07 10.12 -21.51
N THR A 229 20.10 10.60 -20.81
CA THR A 229 21.07 11.62 -21.27
C THR A 229 22.41 10.98 -21.51
#